data_AF-A0A4Y2S9L8-F1
#
_entry.id   AF-A0A4Y2S9L8-F1
#
_cell.length_a   1.000
_cell.length_b   1.000
_cell.length_c   1.000
_cell.angle_alpha   90.00
_cell.angle_beta   90.00
_cell.angle_gamma   90.00
#
_symmetry.space_group_name_H-M   'P 1'
#
loop_
_entity.id
_entity.type
_entity.pdbx_description
1 polymer ?
#
loop_
_entity_poly.entity_id
_entity_poly.type
_entity_poly.pdbx_seq_one_letter_code
_entity_poly.pdbx_strand_id
1 'polypeptide(L)'
;MSRKFSTTDEAFVYLMSLADESDDSDPEMIILPPDPGIVTEDEEIDDACTSIEHGHAIFDEKLQEETAESIEILKEKNDTEFISTPKWTNRTPRFSSAPESFYNEHHQKITDMISGKSPLELFEMMAENMIAQAVEESSKYAGQKNNHDFCLKIDEFKQFFGVIFYSGYHILPREKNVLGKCS
;
A
#
# COMPACT_ATOMS: atom_id res chain seq x y z
N MET A 1 33.92 -7.01 -8.11
CA MET A 1 33.92 -7.21 -6.64
C MET A 1 32.75 -6.43 -6.09
N SER A 2 31.80 -7.08 -5.41
CA SER A 2 30.62 -6.38 -4.86
C SER A 2 31.03 -5.55 -3.65
N ARG A 3 30.75 -4.25 -3.70
CA ARG A 3 30.99 -3.32 -2.58
C ARG A 3 29.99 -3.62 -1.47
N LYS A 4 30.46 -3.76 -0.23
CA LYS A 4 29.62 -3.96 0.95
C LYS A 4 29.68 -2.69 1.78
N PHE A 5 28.52 -2.19 2.21
CA PHE A 5 28.42 -1.01 3.09
C PHE A 5 28.20 -1.47 4.52
N SER A 6 28.90 -0.87 5.47
CA SER A 6 28.75 -1.21 6.89
C SER A 6 27.71 -0.34 7.60
N THR A 7 27.38 0.82 7.04
CA THR A 7 26.37 1.74 7.57
C THR A 7 25.50 2.34 6.47
N THR A 8 24.31 2.80 6.85
CA THR A 8 23.35 3.45 5.94
C THR A 8 23.85 4.79 5.41
N ASP A 9 24.60 5.55 6.23
CA ASP A 9 25.20 6.82 5.80
C ASP A 9 26.25 6.61 4.71
N GLU A 10 27.03 5.54 4.80
CA GLU A 10 28.05 5.18 3.80
C GLU A 10 27.40 4.84 2.44
N ALA A 11 26.32 4.07 2.47
CA ALA A 11 25.54 3.75 1.28
C ALA A 11 24.91 5.02 0.67
N PHE A 12 24.39 5.92 1.50
CA PHE A 12 23.76 7.16 1.05
C PHE A 12 24.75 8.13 0.39
N VAL A 13 25.92 8.33 0.99
CA VAL A 13 26.99 9.16 0.42
C VAL A 13 27.47 8.59 -0.92
N TYR A 14 27.60 7.26 -1.02
CA TYR A 14 27.97 6.61 -2.27
C TYR A 14 26.92 6.81 -3.37
N LEU A 15 25.63 6.69 -3.05
CA LEU A 15 24.56 6.94 -4.01
C LEU A 15 24.54 8.39 -4.50
N MET A 16 24.79 9.36 -3.62
CA MET A 16 24.91 10.77 -4.04
C MET A 16 26.10 11.01 -4.96
N SER A 17 27.22 10.31 -4.74
CA SER A 17 28.40 10.46 -5.60
C SER A 17 28.22 9.89 -7.01
N LEU A 18 27.29 8.95 -7.21
CA LEU A 18 26.98 8.41 -8.54
C LEU A 18 26.08 9.32 -9.37
N ALA A 19 25.37 10.26 -8.73
CA ALA A 19 24.47 11.17 -9.42
C ALA A 19 25.22 12.24 -10.24
N ASP A 20 26.51 12.44 -9.98
CA ASP A 20 27.34 13.46 -10.67
C ASP A 20 28.09 12.90 -11.91
N GLU A 21 28.05 11.59 -12.20
CA GLU A 21 28.85 10.94 -13.26
C GLU A 21 28.06 10.45 -14.50
N SER A 22 26.78 10.78 -14.67
CA SER A 22 26.07 10.43 -15.91
C SER A 22 26.42 11.37 -17.06
N ASP A 23 27.24 10.89 -18.00
CA ASP A 23 27.49 11.48 -19.32
C ASP A 23 26.15 11.66 -20.08
N ASP A 24 25.88 12.88 -20.57
CA ASP A 24 24.62 13.41 -21.14
C ASP A 24 24.17 12.77 -22.48
N SER A 25 24.42 11.49 -22.70
CA SER A 25 23.89 10.77 -23.87
C SER A 25 22.74 9.85 -23.49
N ASP A 26 21.73 10.40 -22.81
CA ASP A 26 20.44 9.74 -22.61
C ASP A 26 19.50 10.08 -23.78
N PRO A 27 18.77 9.10 -24.36
CA PRO A 27 17.62 9.42 -25.17
C PRO A 27 16.55 10.07 -24.27
N GLU A 28 16.28 11.36 -24.47
CA GLU A 28 15.22 12.08 -23.76
C GLU A 28 13.84 11.42 -24.04
N MET A 29 13.40 10.55 -23.13
CA MET A 29 12.04 10.02 -23.13
C MET A 29 11.14 10.96 -22.33
N ILE A 30 10.45 11.86 -23.04
CA ILE A 30 9.49 12.78 -22.44
C ILE A 30 8.15 12.06 -22.29
N ILE A 31 7.75 11.74 -21.06
CA ILE A 31 6.39 11.29 -20.74
C ILE A 31 5.59 12.52 -20.33
N LEU A 32 4.66 12.95 -21.17
CA LEU A 32 3.73 14.04 -20.84
C LEU A 32 2.70 13.54 -19.82
N PRO A 33 2.37 14.31 -18.78
CA PRO A 33 1.24 13.97 -17.90
C PRO A 33 -0.05 13.92 -18.72
N PRO A 34 -1.05 13.11 -18.31
CA PRO A 34 -2.35 13.08 -18.97
C PRO A 34 -2.99 14.48 -18.94
N ASP A 35 -3.64 14.86 -20.05
CA ASP A 35 -4.28 16.17 -20.17
C ASP A 35 -5.33 16.38 -19.06
N PRO A 36 -5.35 17.54 -18.36
CA PRO A 36 -6.28 17.83 -17.28
C PRO A 36 -7.76 17.92 -17.72
N GLY A 37 -8.04 17.77 -19.02
CA GLY A 37 -9.38 17.77 -19.59
C GLY A 37 -10.09 16.41 -19.59
N ILE A 38 -9.45 15.32 -19.15
CA ILE A 38 -10.15 14.03 -18.95
C ILE A 38 -10.90 14.05 -17.62
N VAL A 39 -12.03 14.75 -17.58
CA VAL A 39 -13.02 14.65 -16.50
C VAL A 39 -13.60 13.24 -16.52
N THR A 40 -12.96 12.30 -15.82
CA THR A 40 -13.57 11.02 -15.44
C THR A 40 -14.37 11.25 -14.16
N GLU A 41 -15.48 11.98 -14.26
CA GLU A 41 -16.48 12.09 -13.17
C GLU A 41 -17.84 11.50 -13.59
N ASP A 42 -17.91 10.80 -14.73
CA ASP A 42 -19.11 10.05 -15.11
C ASP A 42 -19.01 8.61 -14.59
N GLU A 43 -19.02 8.47 -13.25
CA GLU A 43 -19.45 7.25 -12.58
C GLU A 43 -20.99 7.24 -12.56
N GLU A 44 -21.62 6.81 -13.66
CA GLU A 44 -22.99 6.31 -13.58
C GLU A 44 -22.94 4.92 -12.94
N ILE A 45 -22.95 4.89 -11.62
CA ILE A 45 -23.23 3.68 -10.85
C ILE A 45 -24.70 3.32 -11.03
N ASP A 46 -24.98 2.30 -11.85
CA ASP A 46 -26.29 1.65 -11.89
C ASP A 46 -26.55 1.00 -10.53
N ASP A 47 -27.53 1.55 -9.78
CA ASP A 47 -27.95 1.13 -8.44
C ASP A 47 -28.76 -0.20 -8.48
N ALA A 48 -28.27 -1.16 -9.25
CA ALA A 48 -28.78 -2.52 -9.32
C ALA A 48 -27.98 -3.44 -8.39
N CYS A 49 -27.79 -3.02 -7.14
CA CYS A 49 -27.36 -3.92 -6.06
C CYS A 49 -28.48 -4.92 -5.76
N THR A 50 -28.58 -5.99 -6.54
CA THR A 50 -29.43 -7.14 -6.22
C THR A 50 -28.76 -7.96 -5.10
N SER A 51 -29.24 -7.74 -3.88
CA SER A 51 -29.21 -8.63 -2.72
C SER A 51 -27.94 -9.48 -2.49
N ILE A 52 -27.05 -9.03 -1.60
CA ILE A 52 -26.13 -9.92 -0.90
C ILE A 52 -26.92 -10.69 0.18
N GLU A 53 -27.31 -11.91 -0.18
CA GLU A 53 -27.58 -13.00 0.73
C GLU A 53 -26.38 -13.14 1.68
N HIS A 54 -26.62 -12.95 2.99
CA HIS A 54 -25.64 -13.24 4.04
C HIS A 54 -25.44 -14.76 4.15
N GLY A 55 -24.68 -15.32 3.21
CA GLY A 55 -24.15 -16.67 3.30
C GLY A 55 -22.83 -16.65 4.05
N HIS A 56 -22.84 -17.15 5.29
CA HIS A 56 -21.65 -17.48 6.07
C HIS A 56 -20.71 -18.37 5.23
N ALA A 57 -19.61 -17.81 4.72
CA ALA A 57 -18.51 -18.59 4.18
C ALA A 57 -17.44 -18.73 5.26
N ILE A 58 -17.33 -19.96 5.73
CA ILE A 58 -16.40 -20.48 6.71
C ILE A 58 -14.99 -20.37 6.13
N PHE A 59 -14.10 -19.66 6.83
CA PHE A 59 -12.66 -19.69 6.57
C PHE A 59 -12.14 -21.05 7.02
N ASP A 60 -11.83 -21.93 6.07
CA ASP A 60 -11.19 -23.22 6.32
C ASP A 60 -9.68 -23.00 6.41
N GLU A 61 -9.21 -22.52 7.57
CA GLU A 61 -7.80 -22.58 7.94
C GLU A 61 -7.60 -23.68 8.99
N LYS A 62 -6.86 -24.69 8.55
CA LYS A 62 -6.57 -25.94 9.21
C LYS A 62 -5.69 -25.71 10.45
N LEU A 63 -6.30 -25.45 11.61
CA LEU A 63 -5.63 -25.53 12.91
C LEU A 63 -5.60 -26.98 13.39
N GLN A 64 -4.38 -27.46 13.68
CA GLN A 64 -4.16 -28.77 14.27
C GLN A 64 -4.74 -28.84 15.69
N GLU A 65 -5.37 -29.98 15.95
CA GLU A 65 -5.89 -30.51 17.19
C GLU A 65 -4.89 -30.42 18.34
N GLU A 66 -5.26 -29.75 19.45
CA GLU A 66 -4.93 -30.27 20.78
C GLU A 66 -5.86 -29.70 21.87
N THR A 67 -6.48 -30.65 22.57
CA THR A 67 -7.06 -30.59 23.92
C THR A 67 -8.49 -30.04 24.08
N ALA A 68 -9.39 -31.00 24.30
CA ALA A 68 -10.77 -30.83 24.69
C ALA A 68 -10.92 -30.19 26.07
N GLU A 69 -11.54 -29.01 26.11
CA GLU A 69 -12.32 -28.58 27.27
C GLU A 69 -13.60 -27.90 26.76
N SER A 70 -14.74 -28.56 27.00
CA SER A 70 -16.07 -28.09 26.65
C SER A 70 -16.39 -26.80 27.38
N ILE A 71 -16.46 -25.67 26.69
CA ILE A 71 -16.95 -24.42 27.27
C ILE A 71 -18.48 -24.46 27.27
N GLU A 72 -19.06 -24.75 28.43
CA GLU A 72 -20.49 -24.57 28.69
C GLU A 72 -20.84 -23.08 28.57
N ILE A 73 -21.67 -22.74 27.58
CA ILE A 73 -22.27 -21.40 27.47
C ILE A 73 -23.34 -21.29 28.57
N LEU A 74 -22.95 -20.77 29.73
CA LEU A 74 -23.91 -20.35 30.75
C LEU A 74 -24.65 -19.12 30.24
N LYS A 75 -25.96 -19.28 30.09
CA LYS A 75 -26.91 -18.23 29.70
C LYS A 75 -26.97 -17.17 30.79
N GLU A 76 -26.11 -16.16 30.69
CA GLU A 76 -26.12 -15.01 31.56
C GLU A 76 -27.33 -14.13 31.26
N LYS A 77 -27.95 -13.64 32.34
CA LYS A 77 -29.24 -12.94 32.33
C LYS A 77 -29.00 -11.50 31.89
N ASN A 78 -29.88 -11.01 31.02
CA ASN A 78 -29.87 -9.64 30.53
C ASN A 78 -29.98 -8.63 31.68
N ASP A 79 -28.85 -8.03 32.07
CA ASP A 79 -28.84 -6.70 32.63
C ASP A 79 -28.58 -5.74 31.46
N THR A 80 -29.62 -4.98 31.13
CA THR A 80 -29.63 -3.97 30.07
C THR A 80 -28.68 -2.83 30.45
N GLU A 81 -27.38 -3.04 30.30
CA GLU A 81 -26.42 -1.95 30.26
C GLU A 81 -26.69 -1.16 28.98
N PHE A 82 -27.28 0.02 29.15
CA PHE A 82 -27.41 1.01 28.09
C PHE A 82 -26.02 1.27 27.49
N ILE A 83 -25.77 0.71 26.31
CA ILE A 83 -24.65 1.14 25.46
C ILE A 83 -24.95 2.58 25.09
N SER A 84 -24.41 3.52 25.87
CA SER A 84 -24.52 4.93 25.54
C SER A 84 -23.85 5.16 24.19
N THR A 85 -24.53 5.84 23.27
CA THR A 85 -23.93 6.25 22.01
C THR A 85 -22.66 7.07 22.29
N PRO A 86 -21.52 6.75 21.63
CA PRO A 86 -20.28 7.49 21.86
C PRO A 86 -20.51 8.95 21.49
N LYS A 87 -20.30 9.84 22.46
CA LYS A 87 -20.35 11.29 22.24
C LYS A 87 -18.96 11.79 21.92
N TRP A 88 -18.79 12.36 20.73
CA TRP A 88 -17.59 13.11 20.38
C TRP A 88 -17.40 14.25 21.38
N THR A 89 -16.24 14.30 22.04
CA THR A 89 -15.91 15.39 22.96
C THR A 89 -14.68 16.13 22.44
N ASN A 90 -14.71 17.46 22.47
CA ASN A 90 -13.55 18.29 22.17
C ASN A 90 -12.62 18.30 23.40
N ARG A 91 -11.94 17.17 23.62
CA ARG A 91 -10.92 17.02 24.65
C ARG A 91 -9.57 16.86 23.96
N THR A 92 -8.54 17.50 24.51
CA THR A 92 -7.15 17.26 24.08
C THR A 92 -6.85 15.77 24.30
N PRO A 93 -6.47 15.02 23.24
CA PRO A 93 -6.12 13.62 23.39
C PRO A 93 -4.95 13.49 24.37
N ARG A 94 -5.04 12.54 25.30
CA ARG A 94 -3.91 12.15 26.13
C ARG A 94 -3.32 10.89 25.52
N PHE A 95 -2.13 11.02 24.96
CA PHE A 95 -1.35 9.88 24.50
C PHE A 95 -0.43 9.42 25.64
N SER A 96 -0.55 8.17 26.03
CA SER A 96 0.51 7.50 26.79
C SER A 96 1.61 7.10 25.83
N SER A 97 2.88 7.33 26.18
CA SER A 97 3.98 6.66 25.49
C SER A 97 3.84 5.15 25.70
N ALA A 98 3.87 4.37 24.61
CA ALA A 98 3.93 2.93 24.74
C ALA A 98 5.25 2.52 25.43
N PRO A 99 5.30 1.34 26.10
CA PRO A 99 6.54 0.84 26.68
C PRO A 99 7.64 0.72 25.63
N GLU A 100 8.84 1.20 25.94
CA GLU A 100 9.99 1.24 25.02
C GLU A 100 10.37 -0.16 24.47
N SER A 101 10.08 -1.22 25.25
CA SER A 101 10.28 -2.63 24.84
C SER A 101 9.44 -3.04 23.62
N PHE A 102 8.24 -2.47 23.46
CA PHE A 102 7.37 -2.77 22.32
C PHE A 102 7.94 -2.25 20.99
N TYR A 103 8.70 -1.15 21.04
CA TYR A 103 9.38 -0.61 19.87
C TYR A 103 10.62 -1.43 19.52
N ASN A 104 11.41 -1.85 20.51
CA ASN A 104 12.69 -2.50 20.27
C ASN A 104 12.56 -3.90 19.64
N GLU A 105 11.61 -4.72 20.09
CA GLU A 105 11.37 -6.05 19.51
C GLU A 105 10.85 -5.97 18.07
N HIS A 106 9.97 -5.00 17.79
CA HIS A 106 9.42 -4.79 16.45
C HIS A 106 10.49 -4.27 15.47
N HIS A 107 11.35 -3.35 15.93
CA HIS A 107 12.46 -2.85 15.10
C HIS A 107 13.47 -3.93 14.75
N GLN A 108 13.82 -4.81 15.70
CA GLN A 108 14.75 -5.90 15.41
C GLN A 108 14.16 -6.87 14.38
N LYS A 109 12.88 -7.22 14.51
CA LYS A 109 12.18 -8.08 13.54
C LYS A 109 12.17 -7.48 12.13
N ILE A 110 11.87 -6.18 12.01
CA ILE A 110 11.92 -5.49 10.71
C ILE A 110 13.35 -5.48 10.18
N THR A 111 14.32 -5.16 11.03
CA THR A 111 15.75 -5.11 10.65
C THR A 111 16.21 -6.46 10.12
N ASP A 112 15.86 -7.55 10.79
CA ASP A 112 16.21 -8.91 10.36
C ASP A 112 15.53 -9.28 9.04
N MET A 113 14.28 -8.81 8.82
CA MET A 113 13.53 -9.05 7.58
C MET A 113 14.10 -8.29 6.37
N ILE A 114 14.63 -7.07 6.58
CA ILE A 114 15.16 -6.22 5.49
C ILE A 114 16.67 -6.41 5.28
N SER A 115 17.40 -6.89 6.29
CA SER A 115 18.86 -6.99 6.27
C SER A 115 19.33 -7.96 5.19
N GLY A 116 20.31 -7.52 4.40
CA GLY A 116 20.92 -8.32 3.34
C GLY A 116 20.12 -8.45 2.04
N LYS A 117 18.89 -7.89 1.98
CA LYS A 117 18.11 -7.84 0.73
C LYS A 117 18.64 -6.76 -0.22
N SER A 118 18.61 -7.06 -1.51
CA SER A 118 18.86 -6.07 -2.56
C SER A 118 17.69 -5.07 -2.67
N PRO A 119 17.91 -3.89 -3.28
CA PRO A 119 16.83 -2.91 -3.50
C PRO A 119 15.62 -3.49 -4.24
N LEU A 120 15.85 -4.39 -5.20
CA LEU A 120 14.78 -5.05 -5.96
C LEU A 120 13.97 -6.01 -5.07
N GLU A 121 14.63 -6.87 -4.29
CA GLU A 121 13.94 -7.78 -3.36
C GLU A 121 13.15 -7.03 -2.30
N LEU A 122 13.66 -5.88 -1.86
CA LEU A 122 12.96 -5.01 -0.91
C LEU A 122 11.70 -4.40 -1.55
N PHE A 123 11.82 -3.90 -2.78
CA PHE A 123 10.68 -3.40 -3.54
C PHE A 123 9.62 -4.48 -3.74
N GLU A 124 10.02 -5.66 -4.19
CA GLU A 124 9.08 -6.77 -4.42
C GLU A 124 8.37 -7.17 -3.12
N MET A 125 9.11 -7.32 -2.02
CA MET A 125 8.52 -7.66 -0.72
C MET A 125 7.51 -6.61 -0.24
N MET A 126 7.78 -5.33 -0.45
CA MET A 126 6.91 -4.24 0.01
C MET A 126 5.70 -4.04 -0.91
N ALA A 127 5.86 -4.29 -2.22
CA ALA A 127 4.88 -3.98 -3.24
C ALA A 127 4.08 -5.19 -3.73
N GLU A 128 4.41 -6.43 -3.33
CA GLU A 128 3.81 -7.68 -3.84
C GLU A 128 2.28 -7.62 -3.83
N ASN A 129 1.68 -7.40 -2.65
CA ASN A 129 0.22 -7.34 -2.51
C ASN A 129 -0.39 -6.17 -3.28
N MET A 130 0.29 -5.02 -3.29
CA MET A 130 -0.17 -3.83 -4.01
C MET A 130 -0.18 -4.06 -5.53
N ILE A 131 0.86 -4.71 -6.06
CA ILE A 131 0.98 -5.05 -7.48
C ILE A 131 -0.12 -6.05 -7.87
N ALA A 132 -0.33 -7.09 -7.07
CA ALA A 132 -1.37 -8.09 -7.33
C ALA A 132 -2.76 -7.44 -7.38
N GLN A 133 -3.10 -6.63 -6.37
CA GLN A 133 -4.38 -5.91 -6.31
C GLN A 133 -4.54 -4.92 -7.46
N ALA A 134 -3.49 -4.16 -7.80
CA ALA A 134 -3.55 -3.21 -8.90
C ALA A 134 -3.80 -3.89 -10.25
N VAL A 135 -3.20 -5.06 -10.49
CA VAL A 135 -3.41 -5.85 -11.71
C VAL A 135 -4.85 -6.38 -11.80
N GLU A 136 -5.36 -6.91 -10.69
CA GLU A 136 -6.74 -7.42 -10.60
C GLU A 136 -7.76 -6.30 -10.88
N GLU A 137 -7.65 -5.19 -10.15
CA GLU A 137 -8.59 -4.07 -10.28
C GLU A 137 -8.47 -3.38 -11.64
N SER A 138 -7.26 -3.26 -12.20
CA SER A 138 -7.09 -2.72 -13.56
C SER A 138 -7.79 -3.58 -14.61
N SER A 139 -7.70 -4.90 -14.48
CA SER A 139 -8.35 -5.84 -15.40
C SER A 139 -9.87 -5.78 -15.27
N LYS A 140 -10.38 -5.70 -14.04
CA LYS A 140 -11.81 -5.52 -13.75
C LYS A 140 -12.35 -4.22 -14.33
N TYR A 141 -11.62 -3.12 -14.14
CA TYR A 141 -11.97 -1.82 -14.69
C TYR A 141 -12.06 -1.85 -16.23
N ALA A 142 -11.09 -2.49 -16.90
CA ALA A 142 -11.13 -2.63 -18.36
C ALA A 142 -12.35 -3.44 -18.82
N GLY A 143 -12.70 -4.51 -18.08
CA GLY A 143 -13.93 -5.28 -18.32
C GLY A 143 -15.20 -4.45 -18.19
N GLN A 144 -15.29 -3.56 -17.19
CA GLN A 144 -16.41 -2.63 -17.03
C GLN A 144 -16.52 -1.63 -18.19
N LYS A 145 -15.38 -1.24 -18.78
CA LYS A 145 -15.33 -0.39 -19.98
C LYS A 145 -15.49 -1.17 -21.30
N ASN A 146 -16.09 -2.36 -21.25
CA ASN A 146 -16.37 -3.23 -22.39
C ASN A 146 -15.12 -3.64 -23.19
N ASN A 147 -13.94 -3.60 -22.56
CA ASN A 147 -12.69 -4.06 -23.14
C ASN A 147 -12.32 -5.44 -22.54
N HIS A 148 -13.05 -6.46 -22.98
CA HIS A 148 -12.90 -7.83 -22.45
C HIS A 148 -11.63 -8.55 -22.92
N ASP A 149 -10.97 -8.03 -23.96
CA ASP A 149 -9.70 -8.56 -24.46
C ASP A 149 -8.50 -8.04 -23.66
N PHE A 150 -8.71 -7.05 -22.80
CA PHE A 150 -7.67 -6.52 -21.93
C PHE A 150 -7.34 -7.51 -20.82
N CYS A 151 -6.08 -7.95 -20.79
CA CYS A 151 -5.53 -8.77 -19.72
C CYS A 151 -4.17 -8.20 -19.37
N LEU A 152 -4.04 -7.65 -18.17
CA LEU A 152 -2.79 -7.12 -17.65
C LEU A 152 -2.08 -8.21 -16.82
N LYS A 153 -0.81 -8.46 -17.10
CA LYS A 153 0.01 -9.39 -16.32
C LYS A 153 0.84 -8.64 -15.28
N ILE A 154 1.20 -9.37 -14.22
CA ILE A 154 2.09 -8.85 -13.16
C ILE A 154 3.41 -8.34 -13.76
N ASP A 155 4.03 -9.09 -14.67
CA ASP A 155 5.31 -8.69 -15.29
C ASP A 155 5.18 -7.42 -16.14
N GLU A 156 4.06 -7.25 -16.85
CA GLU A 156 3.77 -6.04 -17.64
C GLU A 156 3.59 -4.84 -16.72
N PHE A 157 2.92 -5.02 -15.57
CA PHE A 157 2.76 -3.97 -14.57
C PHE A 157 4.08 -3.64 -13.86
N LYS A 158 4.93 -4.64 -13.58
CA LYS A 158 6.30 -4.42 -13.09
C LYS A 158 7.15 -3.67 -14.12
N GLN A 159 7.01 -3.98 -15.41
CA GLN A 159 7.68 -3.25 -16.48
C GLN A 159 7.21 -1.79 -16.54
N PHE A 160 5.92 -1.54 -16.34
CA PHE A 160 5.38 -0.18 -16.21
C PHE A 160 6.02 0.59 -15.04
N PHE A 161 6.20 -0.02 -13.87
CA PHE A 161 6.98 0.62 -12.79
C PHE A 161 8.42 0.92 -13.21
N GLY A 162 9.06 0.02 -13.95
CA GLY A 162 10.37 0.26 -14.55
C GLY A 162 10.40 1.54 -15.40
N VAL A 163 9.37 1.78 -16.21
CA VAL A 163 9.21 3.02 -16.99
C VAL A 163 9.04 4.24 -16.07
N ILE A 164 8.23 4.16 -15.01
CA ILE A 164 8.03 5.26 -14.04
C ILE A 164 9.31 5.62 -13.29
N PHE A 165 10.11 4.63 -12.92
CA PHE A 165 11.40 4.86 -12.28
C PHE A 165 12.41 5.44 -13.27
N TYR A 166 12.56 4.84 -14.44
CA TYR A 166 13.54 5.26 -15.45
C TYR A 166 13.24 6.66 -16.02
N SER A 167 11.96 6.98 -16.24
CA SER A 167 11.56 8.31 -16.71
C SER A 167 11.68 9.42 -15.67
N GLY A 168 12.01 9.10 -14.42
CA GLY A 168 12.01 10.08 -13.33
C GLY A 168 10.61 10.62 -12.98
N TYR A 169 9.52 10.01 -13.48
CA TYR A 169 8.15 10.47 -13.21
C TYR A 169 7.83 10.50 -11.71
N HIS A 170 8.47 9.62 -10.94
CA HIS A 170 8.38 9.58 -9.48
C HIS A 170 8.99 10.80 -8.76
N ILE A 171 9.76 11.65 -9.44
CA ILE A 171 10.45 12.84 -8.90
C ILE A 171 9.78 14.15 -9.39
N LEU A 172 8.86 14.07 -10.37
CA LEU A 172 8.22 15.26 -10.93
C LEU A 172 7.56 16.10 -9.84
N PRO A 173 7.86 17.42 -9.74
CA PRO A 173 7.24 18.30 -8.77
C PRO A 173 5.73 18.29 -8.98
N ARG A 174 4.98 17.71 -8.04
CA ARG A 174 3.53 17.93 -7.97
C ARG A 174 3.33 19.42 -7.71
N GLU A 175 2.43 20.05 -8.47
CA GLU A 175 2.14 21.48 -8.33
C GLU A 175 1.97 21.83 -6.84
N LYS A 176 2.78 22.78 -6.36
CA LYS A 176 2.51 23.42 -5.08
C LYS A 176 1.18 24.13 -5.28
N ASN A 177 0.11 23.61 -4.70
CA ASN A 177 -1.15 24.33 -4.56
C ASN A 177 -0.79 25.74 -4.07
N VAL A 178 -0.87 26.70 -4.99
CA VAL A 178 -0.65 28.11 -4.67
C VAL A 178 -1.86 28.44 -3.81
N LEU A 179 -1.71 28.30 -2.49
CA LEU A 179 -2.66 28.86 -1.55
C LEU A 179 -2.71 30.34 -1.90
N GLY A 180 -3.81 30.72 -2.56
CA GLY A 180 -4.14 32.10 -2.81
C GLY A 180 -4.03 32.84 -1.49
N LYS A 181 -3.05 33.73 -1.41
CA LYS A 181 -3.07 34.81 -0.44
C LYS A 181 -4.26 35.68 -0.81
N CYS A 182 -5.43 35.38 -0.26
CA CYS A 182 -6.49 36.37 -0.14
C CYS A 182 -5.91 37.48 0.74
N SER A 183 -5.62 38.62 0.09
CA SER A 183 -5.32 39.89 0.76
C SER A 183 -6.60 40.53 1.26
#